data_AF-A0A536SFB5-F1
#
_entry.id   AF-A0A536SFB5-F1
#
_cell.length_a   1.000
_cell.length_b   1.000
_cell.length_c   1.000
_cell.angle_alpha   90.00
_cell.angle_beta   90.00
_cell.angle_gamma   90.00
#
_symmetry.space_group_name_H-M   'P 1'
#
loop_
_entity.id
_entity.type
_entity.pdbx_description
1 polymer ?
#
loop_
_entity_poly.entity_id
_entity_poly.type
_entity_poly.pdbx_seq_one_letter_code
_entity_poly.pdbx_strand_id
1 'polypeptide(L)' 'MTRLPDYAVLEEVGLTLYERKALIALMVFGVADAAALCREGGVPTSKIYLAMEKL' A
#
# COMPACT_ATOMS: atom_id res chain seq x y z
N MET A 1 7.49 4.13 -17.92
CA MET A 1 7.24 4.89 -16.68
C MET A 1 5.78 4.67 -16.33
N THR A 2 5.50 3.79 -15.38
CA THR A 2 4.13 3.45 -14.95
C THR A 2 3.55 4.67 -14.22
N ARG A 3 2.43 5.22 -14.70
CA ARG A 3 1.72 6.31 -14.04
C ARG A 3 1.09 5.74 -12.77
N LEU A 4 1.54 6.18 -11.60
CA LEU A 4 0.90 5.83 -10.33
C LEU A 4 -0.53 6.37 -10.32
N PRO A 5 -1.52 5.57 -9.90
CA PRO A 5 -2.88 6.07 -9.71
C PRO A 5 -2.87 7.19 -8.67
N ASP A 6 -3.73 8.18 -8.88
CA ASP A 6 -3.87 9.29 -7.94
C ASP A 6 -4.31 8.74 -6.58
N TYR A 7 -3.67 9.21 -5.51
CA TYR A 7 -3.97 8.79 -4.15
C TYR A 7 -5.47 8.99 -3.82
N ALA A 8 -6.07 10.04 -4.36
CA ALA A 8 -7.49 10.33 -4.20
C ALA A 8 -8.39 9.28 -4.87
N VAL A 9 -8.01 8.78 -6.06
CA VAL A 9 -8.77 7.74 -6.77
C VAL A 9 -8.79 6.44 -5.97
N LEU A 10 -7.68 6.11 -5.30
CA LEU A 10 -7.62 4.93 -4.44
C LEU A 10 -8.54 5.04 -3.22
N GLU A 11 -8.77 6.26 -2.71
CA GLU A 11 -9.73 6.49 -1.63
C GLU A 11 -11.18 6.31 -2.09
N GLU A 12 -11.51 6.80 -3.29
CA GLU A 12 -12.84 6.70 -3.87
C GLU A 12 -13.27 5.25 -4.14
N VAL A 13 -12.34 4.35 -4.45
CA VAL A 13 -12.62 2.91 -4.62
C VAL A 13 -12.74 2.15 -3.29
N GLY A 14 -12.64 2.84 -2.15
CA GLY A 14 -12.89 2.29 -0.82
C GLY A 14 -11.68 1.70 -0.12
N LEU A 15 -10.45 1.89 -0.64
CA LEU A 15 -9.24 1.48 0.07
C LEU A 15 -9.04 2.37 1.28
N THR A 16 -8.78 1.77 2.43
CA THR A 16 -8.35 2.46 3.65
C THR A 16 -6.94 3.04 3.50
N LEU A 17 -6.58 3.96 4.39
CA LEU A 17 -5.25 4.58 4.40
C LEU A 17 -4.09 3.59 4.28
N TYR A 18 -4.12 2.47 5.01
CA TYR A 18 -3.02 1.51 5.03
C TYR A 18 -3.00 0.59 3.82
N GLU A 19 -4.17 0.25 3.28
CA GLU A 19 -4.27 -0.48 2.00
C GLU A 19 -3.72 0.38 0.87
N ARG A 20 -4.06 1.68 0.80
CA ARG A 20 -3.49 2.59 -0.21
C ARG A 20 -1.98 2.70 -0.12
N LYS A 21 -1.45 2.85 1.09
CA LYS A 21 0.00 2.90 1.34
C LYS A 21 0.71 1.61 0.91
N ALA A 22 0.16 0.46 1.27
CA ALA A 22 0.72 -0.83 0.87
C ALA A 22 0.66 -1.03 -0.65
N LEU A 23 -0.47 -0.70 -1.29
CA LEU A 23 -0.63 -0.81 -2.75
C LEU A 23 0.36 0.08 -3.50
N ILE A 24 0.51 1.34 -3.08
CA ILE A 24 1.46 2.27 -3.71
C ILE A 24 2.88 1.75 -3.56
N ALA A 25 3.27 1.25 -2.38
CA ALA A 25 4.57 0.65 -2.19
C ALA A 25 4.78 -0.56 -3.13
N LEU A 26 3.79 -1.43 -3.29
CA LEU A 26 3.86 -2.56 -4.24
C LEU A 26 3.95 -2.09 -5.70
N MET A 27 3.26 -1.01 -6.08
CA MET A 27 3.36 -0.46 -7.43
C MET A 27 4.74 0.13 -7.74
N VAL A 28 5.44 0.66 -6.73
CA VAL A 28 6.79 1.23 -6.86
C VAL A 28 7.87 0.15 -6.81
N PHE A 29 7.77 -0.77 -5.86
CA PHE A 29 8.82 -1.76 -5.58
C PHE A 29 8.57 -3.14 -6.22
N GLY A 30 7.38 -3.37 -6.79
CA GLY A 30 6.96 -4.66 -7.28
C GLY A 30 6.65 -5.61 -6.12
N VAL A 31 7.36 -6.72 -6.03
CA VAL A 31 7.23 -7.67 -4.92
C VAL A 31 8.04 -7.15 -3.72
N ALA A 32 7.37 -6.93 -2.60
CA ALA A 32 7.99 -6.46 -1.37
C ALA A 32 7.56 -7.32 -0.17
N ASP A 33 8.49 -7.54 0.77
CA ASP A 33 8.16 -8.20 2.04
C ASP A 33 7.47 -7.22 3.01
N ALA A 34 6.86 -7.76 4.07
CA ALA A 34 6.14 -6.95 5.06
C ALA A 34 7.03 -5.88 5.71
N ALA A 35 8.33 -6.15 5.89
CA ALA A 35 9.26 -5.21 6.50
C ALA A 35 9.53 -4.02 5.55
N ALA A 36 9.68 -4.28 4.25
CA ALA A 36 9.80 -3.25 3.22
C ALA A 36 8.51 -2.42 3.12
N LEU A 37 7.33 -3.04 3.14
CA LEU A 37 6.06 -2.31 3.14
C LEU A 37 5.88 -1.41 4.37
N CYS A 38 6.36 -1.86 5.53
CA CYS A 38 6.32 -1.03 6.75
C CYS A 38 7.29 0.15 6.67
N ARG A 39 8.53 -0.07 6.22
CA ARG A 39 9.57 0.97 6.16
C ARG A 39 9.31 1.98 5.04
N GLU A 40 9.10 1.48 3.82
CA GLU A 40 9.01 2.32 2.62
C GLU A 40 7.59 2.84 2.39
N GLY A 41 6.56 2.03 2.70
CA GLY A 41 5.15 2.41 2.57
C GLY A 41 4.59 3.16 3.79
N GLY A 42 5.32 3.20 4.91
CA GLY A 42 4.86 3.84 6.14
C GLY A 42 3.59 3.21 6.70
N VAL A 43 3.47 1.88 6.57
CA VAL A 43 2.40 1.06 7.17
C VAL A 43 2.86 0.57 8.55
N PRO A 44 2.07 0.74 9.62
CA PRO A 44 2.44 0.20 10.92
C PRO A 44 2.59 -1.32 10.88
N THR A 45 3.61 -1.86 11.56
CA THR A 45 3.86 -3.31 11.65
C THR A 45 2.67 -4.09 12.18
N SER A 46 1.88 -3.52 13.10
CA SER A 46 0.66 -4.12 13.64
C SER A 46 -0.54 -4.10 12.68
N LYS A 47 -0.41 -3.43 11.53
CA LYS A 47 -1.50 -3.24 10.54
C LYS A 47 -1.18 -3.83 9.18
N ILE A 48 0.06 -4.19 8.89
CA ILE A 48 0.47 -4.62 7.55
C ILE A 48 -0.28 -5.86 7.06
N TYR A 49 -0.38 -6.89 7.88
CA TYR A 49 -1.06 -8.12 7.48
C TYR A 49 -2.57 -7.91 7.26
N LEU A 50 -3.21 -7.09 8.10
CA LEU A 50 -4.62 -6.75 7.93
C LEU A 50 -4.86 -5.93 6.65
N ALA A 51 -3.97 -4.98 6.36
CA ALA A 51 -4.05 -4.20 5.12
C ALA A 51 -3.85 -5.10 3.89
N MET A 52 -2.91 -6.04 3.95
CA MET A 52 -2.61 -6.97 2.85
C MET A 52 -3.68 -8.04 2.65
N GLU A 53 -4.44 -8.44 3.68
CA GLU A 53 -5.49 -9.46 3.55
C GLU A 53 -6.65 -9.02 2.64
N LYS A 54 -6.87 -7.70 2.53
CA LYS A 54 -7.98 -7.10 1.78
C LYS A 54 -7.58 -6.48 0.44
N LEU A 55 -6.29 -6.55 0.13
CA LEU A 55 -5.66 -5.96 -1.05
C LEU A 55 -5.60 -6.96 -2.20
#